data_AF-A0A975Q976-F1
#
_entry.id   AF-A0A975Q976-F1
#
_cell.length_a   1.000
_cell.length_b   1.000
_cell.length_c   1.000
_cell.angle_alpha   90.00
_cell.angle_beta   90.00
_cell.angle_gamma   90.00
#
_symmetry.space_group_name_H-M   'P 1'
#
loop_
_entity.id
_entity.type
_entity.pdbx_description
1 polymer ?
#
loop_
_entity_poly.entity_id
_entity_poly.type
_entity_poly.pdbx_seq_one_letter_code
_entity_poly.pdbx_strand_id
1 'polypeptide(L)'
;MRKNIIVPAILILALMTSIPSHAKQDYYQPAEKSEEELMMDLFFSLMSPTIDKVVWDYYANFLNERPTVYPYQINIINMERLGEYRSFELLITLEVTPVVGPHIEVGKDQLTFYITPSTVKLSNFKHIETYELPPNWKHIKKAKLGDSGLETY
;
A
#
# COMPACT_ATOMS: atom_id res chain seq x y z
N MET A 1 50.47 20.23 26.79
CA MET A 1 50.02 20.84 25.52
C MET A 1 48.98 20.01 24.74
N ARG A 2 48.14 19.16 25.37
CA ARG A 2 47.13 18.32 24.67
C ARG A 2 45.66 18.66 24.96
N LYS A 3 45.36 19.57 25.89
CA LYS A 3 43.97 19.92 26.27
C LYS A 3 43.29 20.91 25.32
N ASN A 4 44.05 21.71 24.57
CA ASN A 4 43.51 22.83 23.77
C ASN A 4 43.00 22.40 22.38
N ILE A 5 43.28 21.16 21.96
CA ILE A 5 42.84 20.60 20.67
C ILE A 5 41.55 19.76 20.83
N ILE A 6 41.27 19.28 22.05
CA ILE A 6 40.12 18.41 22.33
C ILE A 6 38.79 19.20 22.26
N VAL A 7 38.80 20.45 22.74
CA VAL A 7 37.60 21.32 22.75
C VAL A 7 37.07 21.65 21.35
N PRO A 8 37.88 22.10 20.37
CA PRO A 8 37.37 22.34 19.02
C PRO A 8 36.94 21.05 18.30
N ALA A 9 37.60 19.91 18.58
CA ALA A 9 37.21 18.62 18.00
C ALA A 9 35.83 18.13 18.47
N ILE A 10 35.49 18.34 19.75
CA ILE A 10 34.16 18.03 20.30
C ILE A 10 33.09 18.98 19.72
N LEU A 11 33.42 20.26 19.52
CA LEU A 11 32.50 21.24 18.95
C LEU A 11 32.15 20.93 17.49
N ILE A 12 33.13 20.48 16.69
CA ILE A 12 32.92 20.05 15.29
C ILE A 12 32.06 18.77 15.24
N LEU A 13 32.26 17.83 16.18
CA LEU A 13 31.47 16.60 16.25
C LEU A 13 30.00 16.88 16.65
N ALA A 14 29.77 17.85 17.54
CA ALA A 14 28.43 18.27 17.94
C ALA A 14 27.65 19.03 16.84
N LEU A 15 28.35 19.62 15.86
CA LEU A 15 27.73 20.26 14.69
C LEU A 15 27.24 19.22 13.64
N MET A 16 27.78 18.00 13.66
CA MET A 16 27.42 16.94 12.70
C MET A 16 26.18 16.13 13.11
N THR A 17 25.73 16.21 14.37
CA THR A 17 24.58 15.45 14.87
C THR A 17 23.21 16.03 14.48
N SER A 18 23.20 17.13 13.73
CA SER A 18 21.98 17.90 13.43
C SER A 18 21.43 17.70 12.02
N ILE A 19 21.94 16.74 11.24
CA ILE A 19 21.39 16.45 9.92
C ILE A 19 20.10 15.64 10.13
N PRO A 20 18.89 16.21 9.88
CA PRO A 20 17.67 15.41 9.94
C PRO A 20 17.76 14.33 8.86
N SER A 21 17.82 13.08 9.29
CA SER A 21 17.72 11.92 8.40
C SER A 21 16.26 11.75 8.04
N HIS A 22 15.83 12.37 6.95
CA HIS A 22 14.53 12.06 6.36
C HIS A 22 14.66 10.72 5.62
N ALA A 23 14.00 9.68 6.12
CA ALA A 23 13.77 8.48 5.32
C ALA A 23 12.98 8.92 4.09
N LYS A 24 13.54 8.69 2.90
CA LYS A 24 12.81 8.95 1.66
C LYS A 24 11.59 8.04 1.65
N GLN A 25 10.42 8.65 1.57
CA GLN A 25 9.17 7.93 1.43
C GLN A 25 9.13 7.32 0.02
N ASP A 26 8.93 6.01 -0.07
CA ASP A 26 8.93 5.27 -1.35
C ASP A 26 7.60 5.41 -2.11
N TYR A 27 6.74 6.34 -1.69
CA TYR A 27 5.45 6.61 -2.29
C TYR A 27 5.16 8.11 -2.33
N TYR A 28 4.33 8.48 -3.28
CA TYR A 28 3.93 9.87 -3.48
C TYR A 28 2.97 10.33 -2.38
N GLN A 29 3.26 11.50 -1.79
CA GLN A 29 2.45 12.13 -0.75
C GLN A 29 2.36 13.63 -0.99
N PRO A 30 1.15 14.19 -1.15
CA PRO A 30 0.93 15.63 -1.21
C PRO A 30 1.07 16.27 0.17
N ALA A 31 1.15 17.60 0.21
CA ALA A 31 1.18 18.34 1.47
C ALA A 31 -0.15 18.23 2.22
N GLU A 32 -0.09 18.10 3.55
CA GLU A 32 -1.27 18.03 4.42
C GLU A 32 -2.17 19.26 4.21
N LYS A 33 -3.49 19.03 4.08
CA LYS A 33 -4.55 20.03 3.83
C LYS A 33 -4.38 20.80 2.52
N SER A 34 -3.62 20.28 1.57
CA SER A 34 -3.50 20.88 0.23
C SER A 34 -4.67 20.51 -0.68
N GLU A 35 -4.91 21.32 -1.70
CA GLU A 35 -5.86 20.97 -2.77
C GLU A 35 -5.46 19.68 -3.51
N GLU A 36 -4.16 19.39 -3.56
CA GLU A 36 -3.61 18.18 -4.17
C GLU A 36 -3.94 16.94 -3.35
N GLU A 37 -3.87 17.02 -2.01
CA GLU A 37 -4.35 15.98 -1.10
C GLU A 37 -5.84 15.74 -1.29
N LEU A 38 -6.66 16.79 -1.33
CA LEU A 38 -8.09 16.68 -1.58
C LEU A 38 -8.41 16.02 -2.95
N MET A 39 -7.64 16.36 -3.98
CA MET A 39 -7.79 15.75 -5.31
C MET A 39 -7.38 14.26 -5.30
N MET A 40 -6.35 13.91 -4.53
CA MET A 40 -5.92 12.53 -4.33
C MET A 40 -6.98 11.72 -3.56
N ASP A 41 -7.59 12.29 -2.53
CA ASP A 41 -8.69 11.68 -1.77
C ASP A 41 -9.91 11.42 -2.67
N LEU A 42 -10.24 12.36 -3.55
CA LEU A 42 -11.29 12.18 -4.56
C LEU A 42 -10.93 11.03 -5.52
N PHE A 43 -9.68 10.98 -6.00
CA PHE A 43 -9.21 9.90 -6.87
C PHE A 43 -9.32 8.53 -6.18
N PHE A 44 -8.85 8.40 -4.95
CA PHE A 44 -8.95 7.16 -4.18
C PHE A 44 -10.40 6.76 -3.96
N SER A 45 -11.26 7.70 -3.58
CA SER A 45 -12.70 7.45 -3.39
C SER A 45 -13.38 6.91 -4.65
N LEU A 46 -13.03 7.45 -5.82
CA LEU A 46 -13.55 6.98 -7.12
C LEU A 46 -13.02 5.60 -7.50
N MET A 47 -11.76 5.30 -7.14
CA MET A 47 -11.11 4.03 -7.45
C MET A 47 -11.48 2.90 -6.48
N SER A 48 -11.92 3.22 -5.25
CA SER A 48 -12.22 2.24 -4.19
C SER A 48 -13.08 1.06 -4.65
N PRO A 49 -14.20 1.23 -5.38
CA PRO A 49 -15.00 0.08 -5.82
C PRO A 49 -14.24 -0.89 -6.72
N THR A 50 -13.33 -0.36 -7.55
CA THR A 50 -12.49 -1.18 -8.45
C THR A 50 -11.40 -1.90 -7.66
N ILE A 51 -10.74 -1.19 -6.73
CA ILE A 51 -9.70 -1.74 -5.87
C ILE A 51 -10.26 -2.87 -4.99
N ASP A 52 -11.38 -2.62 -4.30
CA ASP A 52 -12.04 -3.60 -3.45
C ASP A 52 -12.42 -4.84 -4.25
N LYS A 53 -12.99 -4.69 -5.45
CA LYS A 53 -13.34 -5.84 -6.29
C LYS A 53 -12.10 -6.69 -6.60
N VAL A 54 -11.00 -6.06 -7.00
CA VAL A 54 -9.76 -6.77 -7.35
C VAL A 54 -9.19 -7.51 -6.13
N VAL A 55 -9.20 -6.87 -4.97
CA VAL A 55 -8.78 -7.47 -3.70
C VAL A 55 -9.69 -8.63 -3.31
N TRP A 56 -11.01 -8.47 -3.39
CA TRP A 56 -11.98 -9.53 -3.10
C TRP A 56 -11.74 -10.76 -3.95
N ASP A 57 -11.57 -10.58 -5.26
CA ASP A 57 -11.35 -11.67 -6.20
C ASP A 57 -10.08 -12.47 -5.86
N TYR A 58 -9.02 -11.79 -5.43
CA TYR A 58 -7.79 -12.44 -4.97
C TYR A 58 -8.00 -13.21 -3.65
N TYR A 59 -8.50 -12.53 -2.60
CA TYR A 59 -8.64 -13.12 -1.27
C TYR A 59 -9.78 -14.13 -1.15
N ALA A 60 -10.71 -14.17 -2.10
CA ALA A 60 -11.79 -15.16 -2.13
C ALA A 60 -11.28 -16.60 -2.16
N ASN A 61 -10.04 -16.85 -2.58
CA ASN A 61 -9.44 -18.20 -2.55
C ASN A 61 -8.90 -18.58 -1.17
N PHE A 62 -8.66 -17.61 -0.29
CA PHE A 62 -7.92 -17.79 0.96
C PHE A 62 -8.75 -17.48 2.21
N LEU A 63 -9.75 -16.60 2.09
CA LEU A 63 -10.56 -16.10 3.19
C LEU A 63 -12.05 -16.31 2.88
N ASN A 64 -12.82 -16.62 3.93
CA ASN A 64 -14.28 -16.65 3.89
C ASN A 64 -14.90 -15.25 3.99
N GLU A 65 -14.14 -14.30 4.52
CA GLU A 65 -14.49 -12.88 4.60
C GLU A 65 -13.91 -12.11 3.41
N ARG A 66 -14.57 -11.01 3.04
CA ARG A 66 -14.11 -10.11 1.98
C ARG A 66 -13.30 -8.95 2.58
N PRO A 67 -11.99 -8.85 2.31
CA PRO A 67 -11.20 -7.72 2.79
C PRO A 67 -11.53 -6.43 2.05
N THR A 68 -11.52 -5.29 2.72
CA THR A 68 -11.76 -3.97 2.14
C THR A 68 -10.47 -3.14 2.20
N VAL A 69 -10.28 -2.21 1.26
CA VAL A 69 -9.20 -1.23 1.28
C VAL A 69 -9.77 0.16 1.53
N TYR A 70 -9.43 0.77 2.66
CA TYR A 70 -9.82 2.16 2.91
C TYR A 70 -8.95 3.13 2.11
N PRO A 71 -9.45 4.31 1.70
CA PRO A 71 -8.68 5.28 0.91
C PRO A 71 -7.32 5.66 1.52
N TYR A 72 -7.24 5.80 2.85
CA TYR A 72 -6.00 6.11 3.57
C TYR A 72 -5.02 4.93 3.68
N GLN A 73 -5.38 3.76 3.15
CA GLN A 73 -4.51 2.58 3.05
C GLN A 73 -4.02 2.34 1.62
N ILE A 74 -4.13 3.36 0.76
CA ILE A 74 -3.68 3.34 -0.63
C ILE A 74 -2.49 4.28 -0.77
N ASN A 75 -1.39 3.76 -1.29
CA ASN A 75 -0.20 4.53 -1.61
C ASN A 75 0.04 4.49 -3.12
N ILE A 76 0.32 5.64 -3.73
CA ILE A 76 0.74 5.70 -5.14
C ILE A 76 2.25 5.46 -5.20
N ILE A 77 2.64 4.30 -5.76
CA ILE A 77 4.05 3.92 -5.94
C ILE A 77 4.60 4.49 -7.25
N ASN A 78 3.79 4.45 -8.32
CA ASN A 78 4.14 5.02 -9.60
C ASN A 78 2.89 5.57 -10.32
N MET A 79 3.07 6.65 -11.06
CA MET A 79 2.05 7.20 -11.95
C MET A 79 2.73 7.78 -13.18
N GLU A 80 2.36 7.30 -14.36
CA GLU A 80 2.92 7.78 -15.62
C GLU A 80 1.85 7.94 -16.69
N ARG A 81 2.12 8.84 -17.64
CA ARG A 81 1.37 8.93 -18.90
C ARG A 81 2.06 8.00 -19.90
N LEU A 82 1.29 7.18 -20.60
CA LEU A 82 1.83 6.31 -21.66
C LEU A 82 1.97 7.05 -23.00
N GLY A 83 1.28 8.19 -23.15
CA GLY A 83 1.40 9.06 -24.33
C GLY A 83 2.15 10.37 -24.04
N GLU A 84 2.02 11.30 -24.96
CA GLU A 84 2.66 12.63 -24.86
C GLU A 84 2.07 13.51 -23.74
N TYR A 85 2.59 14.74 -23.64
CA TYR A 85 2.11 15.74 -22.69
C TYR A 85 0.59 15.89 -22.76
N ARG A 86 -0.07 15.72 -21.60
CA ARG A 86 -1.54 15.72 -21.43
C ARG A 86 -2.31 14.57 -22.08
N SER A 87 -1.66 13.45 -22.41
CA SER A 87 -2.36 12.19 -22.68
C SER A 87 -3.16 11.73 -21.46
N PHE A 88 -4.37 11.21 -21.70
CA PHE A 88 -5.23 10.62 -20.65
C PHE A 88 -5.11 9.09 -20.59
N GLU A 89 -4.09 8.52 -21.23
CA GLU A 89 -3.70 7.12 -21.06
C GLU A 89 -2.67 7.04 -19.94
N LEU A 90 -3.09 6.52 -18.79
CA LEU A 90 -2.33 6.50 -17.55
C LEU A 90 -2.04 5.07 -17.13
N LEU A 91 -0.83 4.85 -16.60
CA LEU A 91 -0.47 3.65 -15.89
C LEU A 91 -0.17 4.02 -14.44
N ILE A 92 -0.94 3.47 -13.51
CA ILE A 92 -0.82 3.78 -12.08
C ILE A 92 -0.55 2.49 -11.32
N THR A 93 0.47 2.49 -10.47
CA THR A 93 0.73 1.39 -9.53
C THR A 93 0.43 1.85 -8.12
N LEU A 94 -0.51 1.16 -7.49
CA LEU A 94 -0.96 1.38 -6.14
C LEU A 94 -0.42 0.28 -5.24
N GLU A 95 0.05 0.62 -4.06
CA GLU A 95 0.21 -0.31 -2.95
C GLU A 95 -0.99 -0.18 -2.02
N VAL A 96 -1.57 -1.30 -1.63
CA VAL A 96 -2.78 -1.34 -0.79
C VAL A 96 -2.59 -2.30 0.37
N THR A 97 -3.20 -1.94 1.51
CA THR A 97 -3.26 -2.79 2.70
C THR A 97 -4.71 -3.16 2.99
N PRO A 98 -5.20 -4.30 2.48
CA PRO A 98 -6.55 -4.77 2.75
C PRO A 98 -6.75 -5.18 4.21
N VAL A 99 -7.96 -4.93 4.72
CA VAL A 99 -8.36 -5.25 6.09
C VAL A 99 -9.68 -6.00 6.17
N VAL A 100 -9.87 -6.76 7.25
CA VAL A 100 -11.15 -7.37 7.63
C VAL A 100 -11.60 -6.88 9.00
N GLY A 101 -12.90 -6.85 9.24
CA GLY A 101 -13.47 -6.54 10.56
C GLY A 101 -13.01 -5.18 11.11
N PRO A 102 -12.55 -5.10 12.37
CA PRO A 102 -12.15 -3.85 13.02
C PRO A 102 -10.73 -3.41 12.58
N HIS A 103 -10.50 -3.29 11.27
CA HIS A 103 -9.22 -2.90 10.66
C HIS A 103 -8.06 -3.87 10.89
N ILE A 104 -8.31 -5.18 10.76
CA ILE A 104 -7.25 -6.20 10.85
C ILE A 104 -6.65 -6.39 9.47
N GLU A 105 -5.39 -6.00 9.31
CA GLU A 105 -4.66 -6.15 8.05
C GLU A 105 -4.47 -7.63 7.69
N VAL A 106 -4.72 -7.98 6.44
CA VAL A 106 -4.61 -9.37 5.95
C VAL A 106 -3.43 -9.57 4.99
N GLY A 107 -2.94 -8.49 4.42
CA GLY A 107 -1.75 -8.51 3.58
C GLY A 107 -1.41 -7.14 3.03
N LYS A 108 -0.43 -7.13 2.13
CA LYS A 108 0.02 -5.99 1.34
C LYS A 108 0.08 -6.40 -0.12
N ASP A 109 -0.52 -5.62 -0.99
CA ASP A 109 -0.67 -5.93 -2.41
C ASP A 109 -0.26 -4.73 -3.27
N GLN A 110 0.22 -5.00 -4.48
CA GLN A 110 0.48 -4.00 -5.51
C GLN A 110 -0.46 -4.22 -6.70
N LEU A 111 -1.20 -3.18 -7.05
CA LEU A 111 -2.20 -3.16 -8.12
C LEU A 111 -1.75 -2.16 -9.19
N THR A 112 -1.50 -2.64 -10.41
CA THR A 112 -1.23 -1.75 -11.54
C THR A 112 -2.48 -1.63 -12.40
N PHE A 113 -2.99 -0.41 -12.54
CA PHE A 113 -4.14 -0.07 -13.38
C PHE A 113 -3.72 0.70 -14.62
N TYR A 114 -4.27 0.30 -15.75
CA TYR A 114 -4.31 1.08 -16.97
C TYR A 114 -5.64 1.85 -17.01
N ILE A 115 -5.55 3.18 -17.11
CA ILE A 115 -6.70 4.08 -17.03
C ILE A 115 -6.75 4.95 -18.28
N THR A 116 -7.94 5.02 -18.89
CA THR A 116 -8.29 5.94 -19.97
C THR A 116 -9.62 6.65 -19.65
N PRO A 117 -10.04 7.66 -20.42
CA PRO A 117 -11.34 8.29 -20.22
C PRO A 117 -12.55 7.33 -20.30
N SER A 118 -12.39 6.15 -20.91
CA SER A 118 -13.46 5.17 -21.11
C SER A 118 -13.33 3.91 -20.27
N THR A 119 -12.17 3.66 -19.63
CA THR A 119 -11.93 2.38 -18.96
C THR A 119 -10.91 2.47 -17.84
N VAL A 120 -11.14 1.67 -16.80
CA VAL A 120 -10.17 1.35 -15.75
C VAL A 120 -9.96 -0.16 -15.81
N LYS A 121 -8.74 -0.60 -16.13
CA LYS A 121 -8.40 -2.02 -16.28
C LYS A 121 -7.25 -2.38 -15.36
N LEU A 122 -7.38 -3.49 -14.64
CA LEU A 122 -6.26 -4.09 -13.93
C LEU A 122 -5.28 -4.66 -14.97
N SER A 123 -4.06 -4.15 -14.96
CA SER A 123 -2.95 -4.61 -15.79
C SER A 123 -2.11 -5.67 -15.06
N ASN A 124 -1.90 -5.50 -13.75
CA ASN A 124 -1.13 -6.43 -12.93
C ASN A 124 -1.63 -6.46 -11.48
N PHE A 125 -1.63 -7.65 -10.87
CA PHE A 125 -1.82 -7.86 -9.44
C PHE A 125 -0.60 -8.60 -8.89
N LYS A 126 0.03 -8.04 -7.85
CA LYS A 126 1.17 -8.65 -7.18
C LYS A 126 0.96 -8.64 -5.68
N HIS A 127 0.79 -9.81 -5.08
CA HIS A 127 0.82 -9.97 -3.63
C HIS A 127 2.24 -9.80 -3.11
N ILE A 128 2.42 -8.97 -2.08
CA ILE A 128 3.73 -8.66 -1.48
C ILE A 128 3.93 -9.44 -0.19
N GLU A 129 2.93 -9.41 0.69
CA GLU A 129 3.07 -9.91 2.04
C GLU A 129 1.72 -10.38 2.59
N THR A 130 1.70 -11.51 3.28
CA THR A 130 0.55 -11.98 4.07
C THR A 130 0.77 -11.63 5.52
N TYR A 131 -0.20 -11.01 6.18
CA TYR A 131 -0.12 -10.70 7.59
C TYR A 131 -0.83 -11.77 8.44
N GLU A 132 -0.28 -12.03 9.63
CA GLU A 132 -0.84 -13.03 10.54
C GLU A 132 -2.10 -12.49 11.22
N LEU A 133 -3.19 -13.26 11.08
CA LEU A 133 -4.44 -12.95 11.75
C LEU A 133 -4.34 -13.20 13.26
N PRO A 134 -4.94 -12.32 14.09
CA PRO A 134 -5.02 -12.56 15.52
C PRO A 134 -5.84 -13.83 15.81
N PRO A 135 -5.60 -14.51 16.96
CA PRO A 135 -6.19 -15.82 17.24
C PRO A 135 -7.72 -15.89 17.06
N ASN A 136 -8.43 -14.84 17.47
CA ASN A 136 -9.89 -14.74 17.35
C ASN A 136 -10.40 -14.55 15.91
N TRP A 137 -9.53 -14.26 14.94
CA TRP A 137 -9.86 -14.09 13.52
C TRP A 137 -9.36 -15.21 12.62
N LYS A 138 -8.59 -16.18 13.15
CA LYS A 138 -8.09 -17.30 12.34
C LYS A 138 -9.19 -18.15 11.68
N HIS A 139 -10.40 -18.13 12.24
CA HIS A 139 -11.56 -18.85 11.73
C HIS A 139 -11.99 -18.43 10.32
N ILE A 140 -11.59 -17.25 9.84
CA ILE A 140 -11.94 -16.78 8.50
C ILE A 140 -11.07 -17.42 7.41
N LYS A 141 -9.92 -18.03 7.76
CA LYS A 141 -9.04 -18.69 6.78
C LYS A 141 -9.79 -19.88 6.19
N LYS A 142 -9.76 -20.01 4.87
CA LYS A 142 -10.29 -21.19 4.19
C LYS A 142 -9.44 -22.41 4.51
N ALA A 143 -10.10 -23.54 4.75
CA ALA A 143 -9.41 -24.81 4.83
C ALA A 143 -8.69 -25.06 3.50
N LYS A 144 -7.45 -25.55 3.55
CA LYS A 144 -6.77 -25.99 2.33
C LYS A 144 -7.61 -27.11 1.71
N LEU A 145 -7.84 -27.06 0.40
CA LEU A 145 -8.39 -28.16 -0.38
C LEU A 145 -7.46 -29.38 -0.19
N GLY A 146 -7.77 -30.22 0.79
CA GLY A 146 -6.91 -31.31 1.26
C GLY A 146 -7.05 -31.65 2.75
N ASP A 147 -7.52 -30.71 3.59
CA ASP A 147 -7.76 -30.96 5.03
C ASP A 147 -9.19 -31.41 5.36
N SER A 148 -10.08 -31.49 4.36
CA SER A 148 -11.38 -32.14 4.52
C SER A 148 -11.17 -33.64 4.51
N GLY A 149 -10.76 -34.19 5.65
CA GLY A 149 -10.69 -35.63 5.93
C GLY A 149 -12.05 -36.31 5.86
N LEU A 150 -12.62 -36.35 4.66
CA LEU A 150 -13.68 -37.27 4.30
C LEU A 150 -12.99 -38.51 3.76
N GLU A 151 -12.71 -39.44 4.66
CA GLU A 151 -12.60 -40.85 4.30
C GLU A 151 -13.87 -41.22 3.53
N THR A 152 -13.71 -41.48 2.24
CA THR A 152 -14.74 -42.11 1.43
C THR A 152 -14.90 -43.55 1.91
N TYR A 153 -16.00 -43.84 2.60
CA TYR A 153 -16.55 -45.19 2.73
C TYR A 153 -17.41 -45.51 1.50
#